data_AF-A0A2G2YTM7-F1
#
_entry.id   AF-A0A2G2YTM7-F1
#
_cell.length_a   1.000
_cell.length_b   1.000
_cell.length_c   1.000
_cell.angle_alpha   90.00
_cell.angle_beta   90.00
_cell.angle_gamma   90.00
#
_symmetry.space_group_name_H-M   'P 1'
#
loop_
_entity.id
_entity.type
_entity.pdbx_description
1 polymer ?
#
loop_
_entity_poly.entity_id
_entity_poly.type
_entity_poly.pdbx_seq_one_letter_code
_entity_poly.pdbx_strand_id
1 'polypeptide(L)'
;MKAYFDSEFTIEVVGDHENELCDVAVVHSPREDCNEPGLSFDSARVVCSKNVGIPNSTRYANPLFFVKEEALPGCKDVLDELGLFPLEF
;
A
#
# COMPACT_ATOMS: atom_id res chain seq x y z
N MET A 1 10.37 -4.19 13.32
CA MET A 1 10.93 -4.20 11.95
C MET A 1 11.19 -2.74 11.57
N LYS A 2 12.41 -2.37 11.17
CA LYS A 2 12.78 -0.99 10.79
C LYS A 2 13.19 -1.00 9.32
N ALA A 3 12.38 -0.41 8.45
CA ALA A 3 12.68 -0.26 7.02
C ALA A 3 13.28 1.13 6.81
N TYR A 4 14.51 1.22 6.30
CA TYR A 4 15.18 2.51 6.10
C TYR A 4 15.80 2.71 4.71
N PHE A 5 15.82 1.72 3.80
CA PHE A 5 16.43 1.94 2.48
C PHE A 5 15.80 1.21 1.27
N ASP A 6 14.99 0.16 1.47
CA ASP A 6 14.06 -0.35 0.46
C ASP A 6 12.66 -0.32 1.07
N SER A 7 11.69 0.31 0.40
CA SER A 7 10.27 0.35 0.82
C SER A 7 9.54 -0.96 0.53
N GLU A 8 10.27 -2.01 0.14
CA GLU A 8 9.73 -3.33 -0.14
C GLU A 8 9.69 -4.16 1.15
N PHE A 9 8.55 -4.80 1.38
CA PHE A 9 8.38 -5.78 2.44
C PHE A 9 7.99 -7.12 1.82
N THR A 10 8.50 -8.20 2.39
CA THR A 10 8.08 -9.56 2.05
C THR A 10 7.46 -10.17 3.30
N ILE A 11 6.26 -10.72 3.14
CA ILE A 11 5.55 -11.46 4.18
C ILE A 11 5.46 -12.90 3.72
N GLU A 12 6.03 -13.82 4.51
CA GLU A 12 5.85 -15.24 4.29
C GLU A 12 4.47 -15.67 4.80
N VAL A 13 3.68 -16.30 3.93
CA VAL A 13 2.35 -16.82 4.27
C VAL A 13 2.47 -18.32 4.53
N VAL A 14 2.13 -18.74 5.74
CA VAL A 14 2.22 -20.14 6.18
C VAL A 14 0.86 -20.81 6.08
N GLY A 15 0.75 -21.80 5.20
CA GLY A 15 -0.49 -22.55 4.97
C GLY A 15 -1.22 -22.10 3.70
N ASP A 16 -2.43 -22.61 3.52
CA ASP A 16 -3.33 -22.19 2.44
C ASP A 16 -4.59 -21.57 3.08
N HIS A 17 -4.91 -20.35 2.65
CA HIS A 17 -5.96 -19.53 3.23
C HIS A 17 -7.12 -19.33 2.23
N GLU A 18 -7.52 -20.41 1.54
CA GLU A 18 -8.54 -20.39 0.48
C GLU A 18 -9.86 -19.72 0.88
N ASN A 19 -10.28 -19.90 2.13
CA ASN A 19 -11.57 -19.41 2.64
C ASN A 19 -11.44 -18.15 3.51
N GLU A 20 -10.27 -17.52 3.52
CA GLU A 20 -9.99 -16.36 4.35
C GLU A 20 -9.76 -15.11 3.49
N LEU A 21 -10.06 -13.95 4.06
CA LEU A 21 -9.72 -12.66 3.47
C LEU A 21 -8.35 -12.24 4.01
N CYS A 22 -7.35 -12.31 3.14
CA CYS A 22 -6.01 -11.82 3.44
C CYS A 22 -5.89 -10.36 3.03
N ASP A 23 -5.70 -9.48 4.01
CA ASP A 23 -5.42 -8.07 3.79
C ASP A 23 -4.06 -7.72 4.44
N VAL A 24 -3.23 -6.97 3.70
CA VAL A 24 -2.02 -6.35 4.22
C VAL A 24 -2.35 -4.91 4.56
N ALA A 25 -1.96 -4.43 5.75
CA ALA A 25 -2.23 -3.07 6.19
C ALA A 25 -0.96 -2.39 6.70
N VAL A 26 -0.92 -1.05 6.57
CA VAL A 26 0.11 -0.24 7.23
C VAL A 26 -0.15 -0.20 8.73
N VAL A 27 0.92 -0.30 9.51
CA VAL A 27 0.82 -0.34 10.99
C VAL A 27 1.58 0.81 11.63
N HIS A 28 2.73 1.18 11.07
CA HIS A 28 3.58 2.24 11.60
C HIS A 28 4.47 2.85 10.52
N SER A 29 4.61 4.17 10.55
CA SER A 29 5.62 4.90 9.78
C SER A 29 6.76 5.35 10.69
N PRO A 30 8.03 5.14 10.29
CA PRO A 30 9.17 5.67 11.03
C PRO A 30 9.36 7.19 10.85
N ARG A 31 8.57 7.84 9.99
CA ARG A 31 8.61 9.28 9.73
C ARG A 31 7.54 10.00 10.54
N GLU A 32 7.95 10.94 11.38
CA GLU A 32 7.03 11.72 12.21
C GLU A 32 6.12 12.62 11.38
N ASP A 33 6.58 13.13 10.24
CA ASP A 33 5.83 14.03 9.36
C ASP A 33 4.92 13.32 8.35
N CYS A 34 4.88 11.97 8.38
CA CYS A 34 4.21 11.14 7.39
C CYS A 34 3.79 9.81 8.02
N ASN A 35 2.82 9.87 8.93
CA ASN A 35 2.43 8.75 9.80
C ASN A 35 0.91 8.52 9.90
N GLU A 36 0.09 9.33 9.22
CA GLU A 36 -1.35 9.10 9.13
C GLU A 36 -1.66 8.10 8.02
N PRO A 37 -2.35 6.97 8.27
CA PRO A 37 -2.68 6.02 7.21
C PRO A 37 -3.50 6.69 6.10
N GLY A 38 -3.12 6.48 4.84
CA GLY A 38 -3.81 7.07 3.70
C GLY A 38 -5.22 6.51 3.54
N LEU A 39 -6.21 7.39 3.48
CA LEU A 39 -7.60 7.00 3.31
C LEU A 39 -7.77 6.16 2.03
N SER A 40 -8.26 4.92 2.16
CA SER A 40 -8.41 3.94 1.07
C SER A 40 -7.10 3.38 0.49
N PHE A 41 -5.95 3.75 1.05
CA PHE A 41 -4.62 3.26 0.67
C PHE A 41 -3.85 2.68 1.87
N ASP A 42 -4.53 2.44 2.98
CA ASP A 42 -3.99 1.91 4.23
C ASP A 42 -3.96 0.37 4.25
N SER A 43 -4.70 -0.27 3.36
CA SER A 43 -4.69 -1.73 3.20
C SER A 43 -4.88 -2.19 1.76
N ALA A 44 -4.41 -3.41 1.46
CA ALA A 44 -4.57 -4.06 0.17
C ALA A 44 -4.88 -5.55 0.36
N ARG A 45 -5.85 -6.02 -0.41
CA ARG A 45 -6.23 -7.43 -0.46
C ARG A 45 -5.26 -8.23 -1.32
N VAL A 46 -4.86 -9.39 -0.82
CA VAL A 46 -4.01 -10.35 -1.55
C VAL A 46 -4.60 -11.76 -1.47
N VAL A 47 -4.31 -12.56 -2.50
CA VAL A 47 -4.78 -13.95 -2.56
C VAL A 47 -3.77 -14.87 -1.88
N CYS A 48 -4.07 -15.33 -0.67
CA CYS A 48 -3.24 -16.24 0.12
C CYS A 48 -3.52 -17.74 -0.16
N SER A 49 -3.80 -18.10 -1.41
CA SER A 49 -4.04 -19.49 -1.78
C SER A 49 -3.28 -19.86 -3.06
N LYS A 50 -2.87 -21.13 -3.13
CA LYS A 50 -2.30 -21.75 -4.32
C LYS A 50 -3.39 -22.33 -5.24
N ASN A 51 -4.62 -22.47 -4.76
CA ASN A 51 -5.74 -23.09 -5.47
C ASN A 51 -6.49 -22.12 -6.41
N VAL A 52 -5.78 -21.18 -7.03
CA VAL A 52 -6.36 -20.09 -7.85
C VAL A 52 -5.91 -20.10 -9.31
N GLY A 53 -5.29 -21.19 -9.76
CA GLY A 53 -4.80 -21.33 -11.14
C GLY A 53 -3.60 -20.43 -11.49
N ILE A 54 -2.96 -19.82 -10.50
CA ILE A 54 -1.75 -19.00 -10.67
C ILE A 54 -0.52 -19.85 -10.27
N PRO A 55 0.41 -20.15 -11.19
CA PRO A 55 1.52 -21.08 -10.92
C PRO A 55 2.58 -20.50 -9.98
N ASN A 56 2.79 -19.17 -10.00
CA ASN A 56 3.66 -18.52 -9.04
C ASN A 56 2.95 -18.46 -7.68
N SER A 57 3.69 -18.60 -6.57
CA SER A 57 3.15 -18.43 -5.21
C SER A 57 3.35 -17.01 -4.65
N THR A 58 4.21 -16.20 -5.27
CA THR A 58 4.38 -14.79 -4.92
C THR A 58 3.16 -13.99 -5.38
N ARG A 59 2.68 -13.09 -4.51
CA ARG A 59 1.60 -12.15 -4.76
C ARG A 59 2.12 -10.76 -4.43
N TYR A 60 1.80 -9.79 -5.28
CA TYR A 60 2.16 -8.40 -5.07
C TYR A 60 0.92 -7.64 -4.62
N ALA A 61 1.01 -6.98 -3.47
CA ALA A 61 -0.02 -6.04 -3.03
C ALA A 61 0.13 -4.71 -3.79
N ASN A 62 -0.96 -3.96 -3.90
CA ASN A 62 -0.85 -2.56 -4.26
C ASN A 62 0.00 -1.83 -3.19
N PRO A 63 0.79 -0.81 -3.59
CA PRO A 63 1.48 0.03 -2.63
C PRO A 63 0.52 0.65 -1.61
N LEU A 64 0.98 0.71 -0.36
CA LEU A 64 0.24 1.32 0.74
C LEU A 64 0.99 2.55 1.22
N PHE A 65 0.26 3.55 1.71
CA PHE A 65 0.86 4.85 1.98
C PHE A 65 0.41 5.43 3.32
N PHE A 66 1.32 6.17 3.94
CA PHE A 66 0.99 7.18 4.92
C PHE A 66 0.92 8.54 4.23
N VAL A 67 0.08 9.43 4.75
CA VAL A 67 -0.09 10.79 4.26
C VAL A 67 0.86 11.70 5.03
N LYS A 68 1.53 12.59 4.28
CA LYS A 68 2.34 13.66 4.86
C LYS A 68 1.43 14.76 5.38
N GLU A 69 1.72 15.30 6.56
CA GLU A 69 0.91 16.36 7.20
C GLU A 69 0.74 17.59 6.30
N GLU A 70 1.79 17.95 5.55
CA GLU A 70 1.77 19.06 4.59
C GLU A 70 2.13 18.57 3.18
N ALA A 71 1.33 19.00 2.20
CA ALA A 71 1.61 18.72 0.79
C ALA A 71 2.95 19.34 0.37
N LEU A 72 3.70 18.61 -0.46
CA LEU A 72 4.96 19.12 -0.99
C LEU A 72 4.71 20.23 -2.02
N PRO A 73 5.64 21.19 -2.17
CA PRO A 73 5.63 22.09 -3.30
C PRO A 73 5.56 21.30 -4.62
N GLY A 74 4.65 21.69 -5.51
CA GLY A 74 4.47 21.03 -6.81
C GLY A 74 3.44 19.91 -6.85
N CYS A 75 2.84 19.48 -5.73
CA CYS A 75 1.75 18.49 -5.76
C CYS A 75 0.58 18.95 -6.66
N LYS A 76 0.24 20.24 -6.64
CA LYS A 76 -0.79 20.80 -7.52
C LYS A 76 -0.38 20.69 -9.00
N ASP A 77 0.86 21.03 -9.32
CA ASP A 77 1.35 21.03 -10.70
C ASP A 77 1.28 19.61 -11.29
N VAL A 78 1.63 18.58 -10.52
CA VAL A 78 1.49 17.17 -10.93
C VAL A 78 0.02 16.79 -11.16
N LEU A 79 -0.90 17.25 -10.30
CA LEU A 79 -2.33 16.99 -10.50
C LEU A 79 -2.89 17.70 -11.74
N ASP A 80 -2.43 18.93 -12.00
CA ASP A 80 -2.76 19.70 -13.20
C ASP A 80 -2.26 18.96 -14.46
N GLU A 81 -1.01 18.47 -14.46
CA GLU A 81 -0.41 17.70 -15.56
C GLU A 81 -1.17 16.39 -15.84
N LEU A 82 -1.68 15.74 -14.79
CA LEU A 82 -2.50 14.53 -14.91
C LEU A 82 -3.96 14.82 -15.28
N GLY A 83 -4.38 16.10 -15.33
CA GLY A 83 -5.76 16.50 -15.59
C GLY A 83 -6.74 16.11 -14.46
N LEU A 84 -6.24 15.98 -13.24
CA LEU A 84 -7.02 15.59 -12.05
C LEU A 84 -7.43 16.79 -11.19
N PHE A 85 -7.03 18.00 -11.58
CA PHE A 85 -7.35 19.22 -10.85
C PHE A 85 -8.40 20.09 -11.61
N PRO A 86 -9.38 20.71 -10.91
CA PRO A 86 -9.65 20.57 -9.47
C PRO A 86 -10.10 19.15 -9.12
N LEU A 87 -9.71 18.68 -7.93
CA LEU A 87 -10.11 17.35 -7.46
C LEU A 87 -11.63 17.37 -7.23
N GLU A 88 -12.37 16.57 -7.99
CA GLU A 88 -13.78 16.32 -7.76
C GLU A 88 -13.89 15.17 -6.74
N PHE A 89 -14.25 15.50 -5.50
CA PHE A 89 -14.54 14.55 -4.42
C PHE A 89 -16.04 14.50 -4.14
#